data_AF-A0A165YQS7-F1
#
_entry.id   AF-A0A165YQS7-F1
#
_cell.length_a   1.000
_cell.length_b   1.000
_cell.length_c   1.000
_cell.angle_alpha   90.00
_cell.angle_beta   90.00
_cell.angle_gamma   90.00
#
_symmetry.space_group_name_H-M   'P 1'
#
loop_
_entity.id
_entity.type
_entity.pdbx_description
1 polymer ?
#
loop_
_entity_poly.entity_id
_entity_poly.type
_entity_poly.pdbx_seq_one_letter_code
_entity_poly.pdbx_strand_id
1 'polypeptide(L)'
;MSLFRKRQSWPPSPRIWPPPPNPDDAAYIAEQERLCYEVQYKAYDIFKSQEDLARLREATGWHVKYTPASATYRDFVFGVTDVERGVAPEAIALVLYHMATVDHMSGERVEKHRDAVDYWYEKINGDRYWTGQWYCNDGDWMGNPASSWAVGRAVDLAYALAAERKRERELKAERDQARLKERRLRRAERSAAEKAQEDIAQA
;
A
#
# COMPACT_ATOMS: atom_id res chain seq x y z
N MET A 1 23.83 -21.95 -28.37
CA MET A 1 23.40 -22.20 -26.97
C MET A 1 23.94 -21.10 -26.09
N SER A 2 23.15 -20.04 -25.87
CA SER A 2 23.56 -18.90 -25.04
C SER A 2 23.31 -19.24 -23.57
N LEU A 3 24.38 -19.35 -22.80
CA LEU A 3 24.35 -19.44 -21.33
C LEU A 3 24.05 -18.05 -20.78
N PHE A 4 22.78 -17.63 -20.81
CA PHE A 4 22.34 -16.51 -19.99
C PHE A 4 22.43 -16.93 -18.53
N ARG A 5 23.54 -16.55 -17.87
CA ARG A 5 23.63 -16.57 -16.41
C ARG A 5 22.45 -15.79 -15.85
N LYS A 6 21.58 -16.47 -15.09
CA LYS A 6 20.55 -15.85 -14.24
C LYS A 6 21.18 -14.70 -13.47
N ARG A 7 20.86 -13.45 -13.84
CA ARG A 7 21.00 -12.34 -12.89
C ARG A 7 19.91 -12.56 -11.86
N GLN A 8 20.30 -13.14 -10.71
CA GLN A 8 19.51 -12.96 -9.50
C GLN A 8 19.29 -11.45 -9.35
N SER A 9 18.04 -11.02 -9.30
CA SER A 9 17.67 -9.72 -8.75
C SER A 9 18.14 -9.70 -7.30
N TRP A 10 19.36 -9.21 -7.12
CA TRP A 10 19.94 -8.93 -5.82
C TRP A 10 20.40 -7.46 -5.79
N PRO A 11 20.15 -6.75 -4.68
CA PRO A 11 19.57 -7.29 -3.47
C PRO A 11 18.03 -7.38 -3.53
N PRO A 12 17.43 -8.39 -2.88
CA PRO A 12 16.05 -8.27 -2.42
C PRO A 12 15.95 -6.99 -1.59
N SER A 13 14.78 -6.39 -1.56
CA SER A 13 14.47 -5.29 -0.66
C SER A 13 15.14 -5.52 0.71
N PRO A 14 15.99 -4.60 1.21
CA PRO A 14 16.77 -4.79 2.44
C PRO A 14 15.90 -4.76 3.72
N ARG A 15 14.57 -4.86 3.60
CA ARG A 15 13.68 -4.96 4.75
C ARG A 15 13.70 -6.40 5.26
N ILE A 16 14.39 -6.57 6.39
CA ILE A 16 14.48 -7.79 7.20
C ILE A 16 13.06 -8.16 7.67
N TRP A 17 12.29 -8.81 6.80
CA TRP A 17 11.11 -9.57 7.18
C TRP A 17 11.54 -11.00 7.52
N PRO A 18 10.84 -11.71 8.43
CA PRO A 18 11.02 -13.15 8.52
C PRO A 18 10.87 -13.75 7.12
N PRO A 19 11.69 -14.76 6.75
CA PRO A 19 11.52 -15.43 5.47
C PRO A 19 10.05 -15.85 5.35
N PRO A 20 9.43 -15.71 4.16
CA PRO A 20 8.05 -16.12 3.99
C PRO A 20 7.90 -17.59 4.44
N PRO A 21 6.72 -17.98 4.96
CA PRO A 21 6.43 -19.39 5.17
C PRO A 21 6.68 -20.15 3.87
N ASN A 22 6.92 -21.46 3.96
CA ASN A 22 7.30 -22.31 2.83
C ASN A 22 6.49 -21.89 1.58
N PRO A 23 7.14 -21.35 0.52
CA PRO A 23 6.42 -20.77 -0.62
C PRO A 23 5.61 -21.82 -1.38
N ASP A 24 5.89 -23.10 -1.15
CA ASP A 24 5.16 -24.23 -1.70
C ASP A 24 4.02 -24.73 -0.78
N ASP A 25 3.79 -24.07 0.36
CA ASP A 25 2.66 -24.36 1.25
C ASP A 25 1.34 -23.92 0.62
N ALA A 26 0.37 -24.83 0.57
CA ALA A 26 -0.91 -24.58 -0.10
C ALA A 26 -1.70 -23.42 0.53
N ALA A 27 -1.59 -23.20 1.85
CA ALA A 27 -2.30 -22.11 2.51
C ALA A 27 -1.63 -20.76 2.19
N TYR A 28 -0.30 -20.72 2.11
CA TYR A 28 0.43 -19.54 1.66
C TYR A 28 0.06 -19.17 0.22
N ILE A 29 0.08 -20.15 -0.70
CA ILE A 29 -0.30 -19.94 -2.12
C ILE A 29 -1.71 -19.37 -2.21
N ALA A 30 -2.68 -19.99 -1.51
CA ALA A 30 -4.06 -19.52 -1.50
C ALA A 30 -4.21 -18.09 -0.95
N GLU A 31 -3.39 -17.71 0.05
CA GLU A 31 -3.37 -16.33 0.55
C GLU A 31 -2.83 -15.35 -0.51
N GLN A 32 -1.73 -15.69 -1.18
CA GLN A 32 -1.17 -14.82 -2.23
C GLN A 32 -2.13 -14.66 -3.41
N GLU A 33 -2.78 -15.75 -3.85
CA GLU A 33 -3.79 -15.68 -4.91
C GLU A 33 -4.96 -14.79 -4.49
N ARG A 34 -5.50 -14.99 -3.28
CA ARG A 34 -6.60 -14.16 -2.75
C ARG A 34 -6.22 -12.68 -2.73
N LEU A 35 -5.05 -12.33 -2.22
CA LEU A 35 -4.57 -10.94 -2.14
C LEU A 35 -4.35 -10.35 -3.54
N CYS A 36 -3.80 -11.11 -4.49
CA CYS A 36 -3.63 -10.66 -5.86
C CYS A 36 -4.99 -10.40 -6.54
N TYR A 37 -5.97 -11.30 -6.35
CA TYR A 37 -7.33 -11.09 -6.82
C TYR A 37 -7.99 -9.86 -6.18
N GLU A 38 -7.73 -9.55 -4.91
CA GLU A 38 -8.23 -8.32 -4.30
C GLU A 38 -7.70 -7.06 -5.00
N VAL A 39 -6.42 -7.03 -5.41
CA VAL A 39 -5.88 -5.92 -6.23
C VAL A 39 -6.60 -5.86 -7.58
N GLN A 40 -6.84 -7.00 -8.22
CA GLN A 40 -7.55 -7.06 -9.50
C GLN A 40 -9.01 -6.58 -9.36
N TYR A 41 -9.74 -7.06 -8.36
CA TYR A 41 -11.12 -6.64 -8.08
C TYR A 41 -11.20 -5.14 -7.78
N LYS A 42 -10.24 -4.60 -7.04
CA LYS A 42 -10.13 -3.16 -6.82
C LYS A 42 -9.93 -2.38 -8.12
N ALA A 43 -9.17 -2.91 -9.08
CA ALA A 43 -9.03 -2.26 -10.39
C ALA A 43 -10.39 -2.11 -11.11
N TYR A 44 -11.27 -3.12 -11.05
CA TYR A 44 -12.63 -3.02 -11.60
C TYR A 44 -13.48 -1.95 -10.88
N ASP A 45 -13.32 -1.80 -9.57
CA ASP A 45 -14.08 -0.82 -8.78
C ASP A 45 -13.62 0.62 -9.03
N ILE A 46 -12.33 0.79 -9.32
CA ILE A 46 -11.67 2.09 -9.43
C ILE A 46 -11.73 2.63 -10.86
N PHE A 47 -11.38 1.81 -11.86
CA PHE A 47 -11.25 2.26 -13.25
C PHE A 47 -12.57 2.06 -13.99
N LYS A 48 -13.55 2.93 -13.74
CA LYS A 48 -14.87 2.87 -14.40
C LYS A 48 -14.95 3.74 -15.65
N SER A 49 -14.09 4.73 -15.75
CA SER A 49 -14.08 5.73 -16.82
C SER A 49 -12.67 6.28 -17.07
N GLN A 50 -12.51 7.00 -18.19
CA GLN A 50 -11.26 7.71 -18.47
C GLN A 50 -11.00 8.86 -17.47
N GLU A 51 -12.06 9.46 -16.94
CA GLU A 51 -11.99 10.51 -15.92
C GLU A 51 -11.43 9.97 -14.60
N ASP A 52 -11.82 8.76 -14.19
CA ASP A 52 -11.28 8.13 -12.99
C ASP A 52 -9.77 7.89 -13.11
N LEU A 53 -9.33 7.38 -14.26
CA LEU A 53 -7.91 7.18 -14.54
C LEU A 53 -7.16 8.52 -14.56
N ALA A 54 -7.70 9.54 -15.22
CA ALA A 54 -7.09 10.87 -15.30
C ALA A 54 -6.93 11.49 -13.90
N ARG A 55 -7.97 11.43 -13.07
CA ARG A 55 -7.96 11.92 -11.69
C ARG A 55 -6.89 11.23 -10.83
N LEU A 56 -6.74 9.91 -10.96
CA LEU A 56 -5.72 9.16 -10.22
C LEU A 56 -4.29 9.49 -10.67
N ARG A 57 -4.09 9.63 -11.98
CA ARG A 57 -2.80 10.07 -12.54
C ARG A 57 -2.44 11.48 -12.09
N GLU A 58 -3.41 12.39 -12.09
CA GLU A 58 -3.23 13.76 -11.61
C GLU A 58 -2.87 13.79 -10.12
N ALA A 59 -3.61 13.04 -9.29
CA ALA A 59 -3.38 12.99 -7.84
C ALA A 59 -2.01 12.41 -7.46
N THR A 60 -1.52 11.43 -8.22
CA THR A 60 -0.25 10.75 -7.92
C THR A 60 0.94 11.38 -8.63
N GLY A 61 0.73 11.96 -9.81
CA GLY A 61 1.80 12.36 -10.73
C GLY A 61 2.61 11.18 -11.26
N TRP A 62 2.15 9.93 -11.07
CA TRP A 62 2.88 8.75 -11.51
C TRP A 62 2.48 8.40 -12.94
N HIS A 63 3.46 8.50 -13.83
CA HIS A 63 3.34 8.01 -15.20
C HIS A 63 4.50 7.08 -15.47
N VAL A 64 4.22 5.81 -15.77
CA VAL A 64 5.27 4.87 -16.15
C VAL A 64 5.61 5.19 -17.61
N LYS A 65 6.89 5.48 -17.91
CA LYS A 65 7.39 5.87 -19.25
C LYS A 65 6.84 5.00 -20.39
N TYR A 66 6.60 3.76 -20.05
CA TYR A 66 6.28 2.65 -20.94
C TYR A 66 4.78 2.38 -21.09
N THR A 67 3.94 3.05 -20.31
CA THR A 67 2.49 3.00 -20.50
C THR A 67 2.14 3.64 -21.85
N PRO A 68 1.46 2.93 -22.76
CA PRO A 68 1.07 3.49 -24.05
C PRO A 68 0.18 4.72 -23.90
N ALA A 69 0.41 5.76 -24.70
CA ALA A 69 -0.43 6.96 -24.70
C ALA A 69 -1.89 6.67 -25.11
N SER A 70 -2.10 5.59 -25.87
CA SER A 70 -3.42 5.10 -26.26
C SER A 70 -4.11 4.23 -25.19
N ALA A 71 -3.45 3.97 -24.05
CA ALA A 71 -4.02 3.14 -22.99
C ALA A 71 -5.27 3.81 -22.40
N THR A 72 -6.34 3.04 -22.34
CA THR A 72 -7.64 3.43 -21.82
C THR A 72 -7.85 2.89 -20.41
N TYR A 73 -8.85 3.41 -19.71
CA TYR A 73 -9.23 2.88 -18.41
C TYR A 73 -9.49 1.35 -18.41
N ARG A 74 -9.97 0.77 -19.52
CA ARG A 74 -10.18 -0.68 -19.65
C ARG A 74 -8.86 -1.45 -19.60
N ASP A 75 -7.81 -0.91 -20.19
CA ASP A 75 -6.47 -1.51 -20.11
C ASP A 75 -5.98 -1.52 -18.65
N PHE A 76 -6.30 -0.49 -17.87
CA PHE A 76 -5.96 -0.43 -16.46
C PHE A 76 -6.76 -1.40 -15.58
N VAL A 77 -8.02 -1.67 -15.93
CA VAL A 77 -8.83 -2.71 -15.27
C VAL A 77 -8.16 -4.08 -15.38
N PHE A 78 -7.73 -4.46 -16.58
CA PHE A 78 -7.11 -5.78 -16.82
C PHE A 78 -5.60 -5.79 -16.56
N GLY A 79 -4.97 -4.63 -16.51
CA GLY A 79 -3.52 -4.45 -16.41
C GLY A 79 -2.89 -5.04 -15.16
N VAL A 80 -3.66 -5.26 -14.09
CA VAL A 80 -3.15 -5.90 -12.86
C VAL A 80 -2.75 -7.36 -13.09
N THR A 81 -3.36 -8.02 -14.09
CA THR A 81 -3.10 -9.44 -14.41
C THR A 81 -2.58 -9.63 -15.83
N ASP A 82 -2.86 -8.69 -16.75
CA ASP A 82 -2.44 -8.73 -18.15
C ASP A 82 -1.28 -7.73 -18.41
N VAL A 83 -0.10 -8.29 -18.62
CA VAL A 83 1.20 -7.60 -18.74
C VAL A 83 1.52 -7.22 -20.18
N GLU A 84 0.78 -7.75 -21.16
CA GLU A 84 1.10 -7.62 -22.58
C GLU A 84 0.96 -6.17 -23.08
N ARG A 85 0.33 -5.29 -22.29
CA ARG A 85 0.01 -3.91 -22.67
C ARG A 85 0.91 -2.85 -22.05
N GLY A 86 1.89 -3.21 -21.22
CA GLY A 86 2.82 -2.26 -20.59
C GLY A 86 2.20 -1.38 -19.48
N VAL A 87 0.90 -1.47 -19.24
CA VAL A 87 0.13 -0.71 -18.24
C VAL A 87 0.26 -1.26 -16.83
N ALA A 88 0.65 -2.54 -16.68
CA ALA A 88 0.57 -3.28 -15.43
C ALA A 88 1.20 -2.56 -14.22
N PRO A 89 2.44 -2.05 -14.29
CA PRO A 89 3.05 -1.42 -13.12
C PRO A 89 2.32 -0.15 -12.69
N GLU A 90 1.79 0.62 -13.63
CA GLU A 90 1.04 1.83 -13.32
C GLU A 90 -0.34 1.48 -12.75
N ALA A 91 -1.03 0.50 -13.32
CA ALA A 91 -2.31 0.02 -12.81
C ALA A 91 -2.19 -0.48 -11.35
N ILE A 92 -1.18 -1.32 -11.07
CA ILE A 92 -0.90 -1.81 -9.72
C ILE A 92 -0.62 -0.63 -8.77
N ALA A 93 0.25 0.31 -9.16
CA ALA A 93 0.61 1.46 -8.32
C ALA A 93 -0.61 2.33 -7.97
N LEU A 94 -1.48 2.61 -8.96
CA LEU A 94 -2.69 3.40 -8.75
C LEU A 94 -3.72 2.69 -7.86
N VAL A 95 -3.86 1.37 -7.97
CA VAL A 95 -4.73 0.59 -7.08
C VAL A 95 -4.19 0.62 -5.65
N LEU A 96 -2.89 0.37 -5.45
CA LEU A 96 -2.26 0.42 -4.12
C LEU A 96 -2.37 1.82 -3.49
N TYR A 97 -2.21 2.87 -4.29
CA TYR A 97 -2.46 4.26 -3.86
C TYR A 97 -3.89 4.45 -3.37
N HIS A 98 -4.88 3.96 -4.12
CA HIS A 98 -6.28 4.04 -3.73
C HIS A 98 -6.55 3.30 -2.42
N MET A 99 -6.01 2.09 -2.27
CA MET A 99 -6.14 1.31 -1.03
C MET A 99 -5.53 2.04 0.17
N ALA A 100 -4.40 2.73 -0.01
CA ALA A 100 -3.75 3.47 1.05
C ALA A 100 -4.53 4.74 1.46
N THR A 101 -5.01 5.49 0.46
CA THR A 101 -5.62 6.82 0.65
C THR A 101 -7.10 6.77 0.95
N VAL A 102 -7.87 5.97 0.19
CA VAL A 102 -9.33 5.89 0.28
C VAL A 102 -9.76 4.78 1.25
N ASP A 103 -9.24 3.55 1.09
CA ASP A 103 -9.57 2.44 2.00
C ASP A 103 -8.81 2.52 3.33
N HIS A 104 -7.94 3.51 3.47
CA HIS A 104 -7.10 3.77 4.64
C HIS A 104 -6.27 2.57 5.10
N MET A 105 -5.84 1.71 4.17
CA MET A 105 -4.98 0.57 4.51
C MET A 105 -3.63 1.04 5.06
N SER A 106 -3.06 0.24 5.96
CA SER A 106 -1.72 0.47 6.50
C SER A 106 -0.65 0.14 5.45
N GLY A 107 0.54 0.73 5.59
CA GLY A 107 1.69 0.42 4.73
C GLY A 107 1.99 -1.08 4.69
N GLU A 108 1.98 -1.76 5.85
CA GLU A 108 2.19 -3.21 5.94
C GLU A 108 1.15 -4.01 5.12
N ARG A 109 -0.12 -3.61 5.16
CA ARG A 109 -1.15 -4.29 4.36
C ARG A 109 -0.99 -4.01 2.87
N VAL A 110 -0.66 -2.78 2.49
CA VAL A 110 -0.40 -2.44 1.08
C VAL A 110 0.83 -3.20 0.56
N GLU A 111 1.90 -3.32 1.35
CA GLU A 111 3.09 -4.10 1.01
C GLU A 111 2.75 -5.58 0.82
N LYS A 112 1.92 -6.18 1.68
CA LYS A 112 1.43 -7.57 1.47
C LYS A 112 0.69 -7.77 0.14
N HIS A 113 -0.09 -6.80 -0.32
CA HIS A 113 -0.74 -6.89 -1.63
C HIS A 113 0.28 -6.76 -2.76
N ARG A 114 1.27 -5.86 -2.62
CA ARG A 114 2.40 -5.77 -3.56
C ARG A 114 3.15 -7.09 -3.66
N ASP A 115 3.42 -7.74 -2.52
CA ASP A 115 4.14 -9.02 -2.47
C ASP A 115 3.32 -10.16 -3.07
N ALA A 116 2.00 -10.15 -2.90
CA ALA A 116 1.10 -11.10 -3.56
C ALA A 116 1.11 -10.96 -5.08
N VAL A 117 1.12 -9.72 -5.59
CA VAL A 117 1.26 -9.46 -7.03
C VAL A 117 2.65 -9.88 -7.51
N ASP A 118 3.71 -9.59 -6.74
CA ASP A 118 5.08 -10.04 -7.00
C ASP A 118 5.13 -11.57 -7.16
N TYR A 119 4.53 -12.29 -6.21
CA TYR A 119 4.43 -13.75 -6.21
C TYR A 119 3.66 -14.29 -7.44
N TRP A 120 2.51 -13.70 -7.76
CA TRP A 120 1.70 -14.11 -8.92
C TRP A 120 2.51 -14.04 -10.22
N TYR A 121 3.22 -12.93 -10.44
CA TYR A 121 4.05 -12.76 -11.62
C TYR A 121 5.28 -13.68 -11.66
N GLU A 122 5.92 -13.94 -10.52
CA GLU A 122 7.10 -14.83 -10.45
C GLU A 122 6.76 -16.31 -10.61
N LYS A 123 5.63 -16.76 -10.05
CA LYS A 123 5.35 -18.20 -9.88
C LYS A 123 4.25 -18.73 -10.79
N ILE A 124 3.24 -17.93 -11.08
CA ILE A 124 2.05 -18.39 -11.80
C ILE A 124 2.13 -18.02 -13.29
N ASN A 125 2.74 -16.89 -13.63
CA ASN A 125 2.79 -16.39 -15.02
C ASN A 125 4.09 -16.73 -15.80
N GLY A 126 4.99 -17.54 -15.22
CA GLY A 126 6.12 -18.17 -15.94
C GLY A 126 7.32 -17.27 -16.34
N ASP A 127 8.32 -17.91 -16.98
CA ASP A 127 9.74 -17.48 -17.14
C ASP A 127 10.02 -16.04 -17.65
N ARG A 128 9.06 -15.34 -18.27
CA ARG A 128 9.26 -13.98 -18.83
C ARG A 128 9.42 -12.88 -17.77
N TYR A 129 8.90 -13.11 -16.57
CA TYR A 129 8.87 -12.12 -15.49
C TYR A 129 9.89 -12.40 -14.38
N TRP A 130 10.68 -13.47 -14.52
CA TRP A 130 11.74 -13.87 -13.58
C TRP A 130 12.89 -12.84 -13.46
N THR A 131 13.02 -11.89 -14.39
CA THR A 131 14.22 -11.04 -14.51
C THR A 131 14.30 -9.83 -13.55
N GLY A 132 13.54 -9.82 -12.46
CA GLY A 132 13.65 -8.76 -11.46
C GLY A 132 12.93 -7.49 -11.88
N GLN A 133 13.66 -6.39 -12.10
CA GLN A 133 13.08 -5.08 -12.40
C GLN A 133 12.22 -5.11 -13.68
N TRP A 134 11.13 -4.34 -13.70
CA TRP A 134 10.29 -4.15 -14.88
C TRP A 134 10.99 -3.30 -15.97
N TYR A 135 11.01 -3.78 -17.22
CA TYR A 135 11.53 -3.03 -18.38
C TYR A 135 10.90 -3.47 -19.72
N CYS A 136 11.10 -2.64 -20.75
CA CYS A 136 10.81 -2.96 -22.15
C CYS A 136 12.12 -3.32 -22.87
N ASN A 137 12.15 -4.41 -23.62
CA ASN A 137 13.27 -4.76 -24.50
C ASN A 137 12.74 -5.15 -25.88
N ASP A 138 13.09 -4.37 -26.91
CA ASP A 138 12.66 -4.59 -28.31
C ASP A 138 11.14 -4.75 -28.51
N GLY A 139 10.33 -4.05 -27.71
CA GLY A 139 8.87 -4.11 -27.76
C GLY A 139 8.26 -5.21 -26.88
N ASP A 140 9.07 -6.09 -26.32
CA ASP A 140 8.64 -7.10 -25.36
C ASP A 140 8.78 -6.61 -23.92
N TRP A 141 7.74 -6.86 -23.12
CA TRP A 141 7.72 -6.55 -21.70
C TRP A 141 8.34 -7.66 -20.88
N MET A 142 9.28 -7.30 -20.00
CA MET A 142 10.08 -8.25 -19.23
C MET A 142 10.16 -7.81 -17.75
N GLY A 143 10.33 -8.80 -16.85
CA GLY A 143 10.50 -8.57 -15.41
C GLY A 143 9.19 -8.38 -14.64
N ASN A 144 9.26 -8.11 -13.33
CA ASN A 144 8.07 -8.10 -12.47
C ASN A 144 7.47 -6.68 -12.36
N PRO A 145 6.23 -6.41 -12.77
CA PRO A 145 5.63 -5.07 -12.66
C PRO A 145 5.51 -4.60 -11.20
N ALA A 146 5.40 -5.50 -10.23
CA ALA A 146 5.38 -5.19 -8.79
C ALA A 146 6.73 -4.66 -8.26
N SER A 147 7.80 -4.78 -9.04
CA SER A 147 9.13 -4.23 -8.74
C SER A 147 9.36 -2.83 -9.31
N SER A 148 8.39 -2.27 -10.04
CA SER A 148 8.56 -0.95 -10.66
C SER A 148 8.67 0.18 -9.65
N TRP A 149 9.33 1.27 -10.05
CA TRP A 149 9.44 2.47 -9.24
C TRP A 149 8.08 3.02 -8.79
N ALA A 150 7.07 3.01 -9.66
CA ALA A 150 5.74 3.54 -9.34
C ALA A 150 5.07 2.73 -8.22
N VAL A 151 5.19 1.40 -8.27
CA VAL A 151 4.67 0.51 -7.21
C VAL A 151 5.41 0.74 -5.89
N GLY A 152 6.74 0.87 -5.93
CA GLY A 152 7.53 1.21 -4.74
C GLY A 152 7.09 2.53 -4.09
N ARG A 153 6.84 3.57 -4.91
CA ARG A 153 6.32 4.87 -4.43
C ARG A 153 4.95 4.76 -3.79
N ALA A 154 4.07 3.89 -4.30
CA ALA A 154 2.77 3.64 -3.71
C ALA A 154 2.88 3.01 -2.31
N VAL A 155 3.77 2.03 -2.15
CA VAL A 155 4.05 1.39 -0.85
C VAL A 155 4.65 2.40 0.14
N ASP A 156 5.65 3.17 -0.27
CA ASP A 156 6.28 4.19 0.58
C ASP A 156 5.28 5.26 1.05
N LEU A 157 4.39 5.71 0.15
CA LEU A 157 3.31 6.63 0.50
C LEU A 157 2.37 6.00 1.54
N ALA A 158 2.00 4.73 1.38
CA ALA A 158 1.12 4.05 2.33
C ALA A 158 1.74 3.97 3.74
N TYR A 159 3.05 3.74 3.83
CA TYR A 159 3.79 3.81 5.09
C TYR A 159 3.80 5.23 5.68
N ALA A 160 4.03 6.26 4.85
CA ALA A 160 4.01 7.65 5.30
C ALA A 160 2.64 8.06 5.86
N LEU A 161 1.55 7.73 5.16
CA LEU A 161 0.18 7.97 5.60
C LEU A 161 -0.17 7.21 6.88
N ALA A 162 0.33 5.98 7.05
CA ALA A 162 0.15 5.23 8.29
C ALA A 162 0.88 5.90 9.47
N ALA A 163 2.10 6.39 9.26
CA ALA A 163 2.87 7.09 10.29
C ALA A 163 2.22 8.44 10.67
N GLU A 164 1.72 9.20 9.70
CA GLU A 164 0.99 10.46 9.95
C GLU A 164 -0.27 10.22 10.80
N ARG A 165 -1.12 9.27 10.38
CA ARG A 165 -2.34 8.90 11.12
C ARG A 165 -2.03 8.43 12.55
N LYS A 166 -0.91 7.73 12.76
CA LYS A 166 -0.47 7.32 14.11
C LYS A 166 -0.13 8.54 14.96
N ARG A 167 0.66 9.48 14.43
CA ARG A 167 1.02 10.72 15.13
C ARG A 167 -0.21 11.54 15.50
N GLU A 168 -1.16 11.69 14.59
CA GLU A 168 -2.41 12.41 14.87
C GLU A 168 -3.21 11.79 16.01
N ARG A 169 -3.28 10.45 16.08
CA ARG A 169 -3.96 9.73 17.17
C ARG A 169 -3.25 9.92 18.50
N GLU A 170 -1.92 9.87 18.51
CA GLU A 170 -1.11 10.10 19.71
C GLU A 170 -1.31 11.52 20.24
N LEU A 171 -1.21 12.54 19.37
CA LEU A 171 -1.47 13.94 19.73
C LEU A 171 -2.90 14.16 20.25
N LYS A 172 -3.89 13.51 19.64
CA LYS A 172 -5.28 13.57 20.12
C LYS A 172 -5.43 12.94 21.51
N ALA A 173 -4.83 11.76 21.72
CA ALA A 173 -4.86 11.07 23.01
C ALA A 173 -4.19 11.90 24.12
N GLU A 174 -3.06 12.56 23.83
CA GLU A 174 -2.40 13.46 24.77
C GLU A 174 -3.27 14.65 25.16
N ARG A 175 -3.92 15.30 24.17
CA ARG A 175 -4.86 16.40 24.40
C ARG A 175 -6.05 15.96 25.26
N ASP A 176 -6.61 14.78 24.98
CA ASP A 176 -7.73 14.23 25.74
C ASP A 176 -7.31 13.87 27.17
N GLN A 177 -6.11 13.33 27.37
CA GLN A 177 -5.55 13.07 28.70
C GLN A 177 -5.31 14.37 29.49
N ALA A 178 -4.75 15.40 28.87
CA ALA A 178 -4.54 16.71 29.50
C ALA A 178 -5.86 17.34 29.93
N ARG A 179 -6.88 17.31 29.06
CA ARG A 179 -8.23 17.80 29.36
C ARG A 179 -8.88 17.02 30.52
N LEU A 180 -8.65 15.71 30.60
CA LEU A 180 -9.16 14.90 31.68
C LEU A 180 -8.47 15.23 33.02
N LYS A 181 -7.15 15.43 33.02
CA LYS A 181 -6.39 15.86 34.21
C LYS A 181 -6.87 17.21 34.71
N GLU A 182 -7.02 18.20 33.82
CA GLU A 182 -7.53 19.53 34.18
C GLU A 182 -8.94 19.45 34.80
N ARG A 183 -9.84 18.65 34.22
CA ARG A 183 -11.18 18.42 34.78
C ARG A 183 -11.14 17.78 36.18
N ARG A 184 -10.21 16.85 36.43
CA ARG A 184 -10.03 16.22 37.74
C ARG A 184 -9.52 17.22 38.77
N LEU A 185 -8.52 18.03 38.41
CA LEU A 185 -7.99 19.09 39.28
C LEU A 185 -9.09 20.08 39.68
N ARG A 186 -9.84 20.62 38.72
CA ARG A 186 -10.96 21.54 39.01
C ARG A 186 -12.04 20.94 39.90
N ARG A 187 -12.31 19.63 39.77
CA ARG A 187 -13.26 18.93 40.65
C ARG A 187 -12.72 18.78 42.07
N ALA A 188 -11.44 18.45 42.20
CA ALA A 188 -10.78 18.35 43.49
C ALA A 188 -10.72 19.71 44.21
N GLU A 189 -10.40 20.78 43.48
CA GLU A 189 -10.40 22.16 44.00
C GLU A 189 -11.79 22.58 44.49
N ARG A 190 -12.85 22.29 43.72
CA ARG A 190 -14.23 22.58 44.15
C ARG A 190 -14.61 21.81 45.40
N SER A 191 -14.33 20.51 45.46
CA SER A 191 -14.64 19.70 46.63
C SER A 191 -13.84 20.13 47.87
N ALA A 192 -12.59 20.56 47.71
CA ALA A 192 -11.79 21.10 48.80
C ALA A 192 -12.34 22.45 49.31
N ALA A 193 -12.79 23.33 48.39
CA ALA A 193 -13.41 24.60 48.74
C ALA A 193 -14.75 24.40 49.46
N GLU A 194 -15.58 23.45 49.01
CA GLU A 194 -16.85 23.09 49.67
C GLU A 194 -16.60 22.61 51.10
N LYS A 195 -15.64 21.69 51.31
CA LYS A 195 -15.28 21.23 52.67
C LYS A 195 -14.77 22.35 53.57
N ALA A 196 -13.91 23.23 53.06
CA ALA A 196 -13.39 24.34 53.85
C ALA A 196 -14.51 25.32 54.28
N GLN A 197 -15.55 25.52 53.45
CA GLN A 197 -16.72 26.31 53.81
C GLN A 197 -17.58 25.63 54.88
N GLU A 198 -17.77 24.30 54.78
CA GLU A 198 -18.48 23.52 55.80
C GLU A 198 -17.76 23.57 57.16
N ASP A 199 -16.44 23.44 57.17
CA ASP A 199 -15.63 23.51 58.39
C ASP A 199 -15.71 24.90 59.07
N ILE A 200 -15.70 25.99 58.27
CA ILE A 200 -15.88 27.35 58.78
C ILE A 200 -17.30 27.56 59.34
N ALA A 201 -18.32 26.97 58.72
CA ALA A 201 -19.70 27.11 59.18
C ALA A 201 -20.01 26.34 60.47
N GLN A 202 -19.19 25.36 60.82
CA GLN A 202 -19.33 24.54 62.03
C GLN A 202 -18.46 25.01 63.21
N ALA A 203 -17.54 25.95 62.97
CA ALA A 203 -16.67 26.56 63.98
C ALA A 203 -17.30 27.80 64.63
#